data_AF-A0A9P5QTB8-F1
#
_entry.id   AF-A0A9P5QTB8-F1
#
_cell.length_a   1.000
_cell.length_b   1.000
_cell.length_c   1.000
_cell.angle_alpha   90.00
_cell.angle_beta   90.00
_cell.angle_gamma   90.00
#
_symmetry.space_group_name_H-M   'P 1'
#
loop_
_entity.id
_entity.type
_entity.pdbx_description
1 polymer ?
#
loop_
_entity_poly.entity_id
_entity_poly.type
_entity_poly.pdbx_seq_one_letter_code
_entity_poly.pdbx_strand_id
1 'polypeptide(L)'
;MGKSFFSRLLMGVALLSAATMVRADENDGVHPLRTHSIYMPYIDQDLQNRWFDFGGDTLVNTNKHIRLTSDTPSQTGYLWSRLPITSSNFQIEFEFKVDGKGDGLVGDGFAVWLTKERAEMGPVFGNRDNFEGLGIFFDTYANSRQSHSFPFVMAMLGDGRTSYDNANDGQSNSIGSCESDFRAKSVPTKARLSYYRESSTLTLKLQTKAWDQWEDCFTLTDVKLPPIVYLGFTAVTGEVHDNHDIISVTANTLTKGDFSVKRNNNTPPPPKKTGVMWYLKFLAACAVFVALVMAFKMSKGSNDMKRF
;
A
#
# COMPACT_ATOMS: atom_id res chain seq x y z
N MET A 1 -88.72 -15.77 -25.37
CA MET A 1 -89.05 -14.34 -25.48
C MET A 1 -88.43 -13.63 -24.29
N GLY A 2 -87.43 -12.74 -24.51
CA GLY A 2 -86.75 -11.91 -23.48
C GLY A 2 -85.56 -12.60 -22.78
N LYS A 3 -84.29 -12.19 -23.03
CA LYS A 3 -83.50 -11.12 -22.35
C LYS A 3 -83.13 -11.51 -20.89
N SER A 4 -81.92 -11.40 -20.33
CA SER A 4 -80.59 -10.89 -20.74
C SER A 4 -79.61 -11.07 -19.53
N PHE A 5 -78.29 -10.98 -19.76
CA PHE A 5 -77.22 -10.66 -18.77
C PHE A 5 -76.87 -11.76 -17.74
N PHE A 6 -75.63 -12.05 -17.35
CA PHE A 6 -74.47 -11.20 -17.10
C PHE A 6 -73.16 -12.00 -17.33
N SER A 7 -72.20 -11.35 -17.96
CA SER A 7 -70.80 -11.73 -18.09
C SER A 7 -70.10 -11.76 -16.73
N ARG A 8 -69.27 -12.77 -16.46
CA ARG A 8 -68.13 -12.68 -15.52
C ARG A 8 -66.94 -13.49 -16.04
N LEU A 9 -66.10 -12.79 -16.78
CA LEU A 9 -64.73 -13.18 -17.09
C LEU A 9 -63.90 -13.12 -15.79
N LEU A 10 -63.40 -14.26 -15.31
CA LEU A 10 -62.37 -14.29 -14.26
C LEU A 10 -61.03 -13.84 -14.87
N MET A 11 -60.59 -12.63 -14.55
CA MET A 11 -59.23 -12.17 -14.82
C MET A 11 -58.38 -12.50 -13.60
N GLY A 12 -57.63 -13.61 -13.67
CA GLY A 12 -56.65 -13.98 -12.64
C GLY A 12 -55.47 -13.01 -12.69
N VAL A 13 -55.27 -12.25 -11.61
CA VAL A 13 -54.08 -11.41 -11.43
C VAL A 13 -52.93 -12.31 -11.00
N ALA A 14 -51.96 -12.52 -11.88
CA ALA A 14 -50.68 -13.11 -11.54
C ALA A 14 -49.85 -12.07 -10.77
N LEU A 15 -49.71 -12.24 -9.46
CA LEU A 15 -48.78 -11.48 -8.64
C LEU A 15 -47.36 -11.95 -8.94
N LEU A 16 -46.65 -11.20 -9.79
CA LEU A 16 -45.22 -11.34 -9.99
C LEU A 16 -44.51 -10.85 -8.73
N SER A 17 -44.06 -11.79 -7.87
CA SER A 17 -43.20 -11.45 -6.74
C SER A 17 -41.81 -11.10 -7.28
N ALA A 18 -41.52 -9.81 -7.43
CA ALA A 18 -40.17 -9.35 -7.69
C ALA A 18 -39.34 -9.57 -6.42
N ALA A 19 -38.62 -10.68 -6.35
CA ALA A 19 -37.57 -10.87 -5.37
C ALA A 19 -36.46 -9.85 -5.68
N THR A 20 -36.40 -8.77 -4.91
CA THR A 20 -35.25 -7.88 -4.88
C THR A 20 -34.07 -8.69 -4.33
N MET A 21 -33.21 -9.19 -5.22
CA MET A 21 -31.88 -9.62 -4.83
C MET A 21 -31.15 -8.39 -4.31
N VAL A 22 -31.07 -8.27 -2.98
CA VAL A 22 -30.09 -7.42 -2.31
C VAL A 22 -28.74 -7.97 -2.75
N ARG A 23 -28.04 -7.26 -3.64
CA ARG A 23 -26.61 -7.50 -3.83
C ARG A 23 -25.96 -7.26 -2.48
N ALA A 24 -25.43 -8.32 -1.88
CA ALA A 24 -24.46 -8.17 -0.81
C ALA A 24 -23.31 -7.34 -1.38
N ASP A 25 -23.02 -6.21 -0.74
CA ASP A 25 -21.87 -5.37 -1.06
C ASP A 25 -20.63 -6.28 -1.03
N GLU A 26 -19.95 -6.35 -2.17
CA GLU A 26 -18.73 -7.14 -2.31
C GLU A 26 -17.68 -6.38 -1.52
N ASN A 27 -17.58 -6.67 -0.22
CA ASN A 27 -16.64 -6.00 0.68
C ASN A 27 -15.23 -6.18 0.09
N ASP A 28 -14.67 -5.12 -0.49
CA ASP A 28 -13.40 -5.06 -1.23
C ASP A 28 -12.16 -5.44 -0.37
N GLY A 29 -12.39 -5.94 0.84
CA GLY A 29 -11.36 -6.28 1.80
C GLY A 29 -10.64 -5.04 2.34
N VAL A 30 -11.30 -3.88 2.31
CA VAL A 30 -10.78 -2.61 2.81
C VAL A 30 -11.71 -2.13 3.92
N HIS A 31 -11.20 -2.01 5.14
CA HIS A 31 -12.00 -1.55 6.28
C HIS A 31 -11.40 -0.28 6.89
N PRO A 32 -12.18 0.79 7.08
CA PRO A 32 -11.65 2.05 7.58
C PRO A 32 -11.18 1.96 9.04
N LEU A 33 -9.99 2.51 9.29
CA LEU A 33 -9.41 2.72 10.61
C LEU A 33 -9.66 4.16 11.05
N ARG A 34 -10.83 4.43 11.64
CA ARG A 34 -11.20 5.78 12.10
C ARG A 34 -10.18 6.36 13.10
N THR A 35 -9.57 5.51 13.92
CA THR A 35 -8.56 5.86 14.93
C THR A 35 -7.24 6.36 14.35
N HIS A 36 -7.03 6.17 13.05
CA HIS A 36 -5.82 6.56 12.32
C HIS A 36 -6.15 7.42 11.09
N SER A 37 -7.37 7.96 11.05
CA SER A 37 -7.83 8.82 9.97
C SER A 37 -8.22 10.19 10.52
N ILE A 38 -7.71 11.25 9.90
CA ILE A 38 -7.93 12.65 10.30
C ILE A 38 -8.12 13.53 9.07
N TYR A 39 -9.13 14.40 9.13
CA TYR A 39 -9.51 15.34 8.08
C TYR A 39 -10.29 16.49 8.74
N MET A 40 -10.56 17.57 8.00
CA MET A 40 -11.29 18.72 8.53
C MET A 40 -12.61 18.29 9.21
N PRO A 41 -12.95 18.83 10.39
CA PRO A 41 -12.36 20.02 11.03
C PRO A 41 -11.17 19.79 11.99
N TYR A 42 -10.59 18.59 12.01
CA TYR A 42 -9.40 18.18 12.81
C TYR A 42 -9.52 18.25 14.35
N ILE A 43 -10.41 19.06 14.91
CA ILE A 43 -10.58 19.27 16.35
C ILE A 43 -11.95 18.73 16.77
N ASP A 44 -11.99 18.04 17.91
CA ASP A 44 -13.23 17.51 18.50
C ASP A 44 -13.74 18.45 19.62
N GLN A 45 -13.00 18.57 20.72
CA GLN A 45 -13.38 19.35 21.90
C GLN A 45 -12.13 19.96 22.55
N ASP A 46 -12.27 21.15 23.14
CA ASP A 46 -11.21 21.83 23.91
C ASP A 46 -9.87 21.99 23.15
N LEU A 47 -9.96 22.27 21.84
CA LEU A 47 -8.81 22.36 20.93
C LEU A 47 -7.98 21.08 20.83
N GLN A 48 -8.56 19.92 21.15
CA GLN A 48 -7.92 18.61 21.03
C GLN A 48 -8.61 17.73 19.98
N ASN A 49 -7.86 16.74 19.49
CA ASN A 49 -8.38 15.62 18.73
C ASN A 49 -8.40 14.35 19.60
N ARG A 50 -9.44 13.53 19.47
CA ARG A 50 -9.61 12.29 20.23
C ARG A 50 -8.53 11.25 19.89
N TRP A 51 -8.12 11.18 18.63
CA TRP A 51 -7.28 10.13 18.06
C TRP A 51 -5.86 10.57 17.75
N PHE A 52 -5.60 11.87 17.68
CA PHE A 52 -4.29 12.42 17.35
C PHE A 52 -3.80 13.42 18.40
N ASP A 53 -2.51 13.37 18.69
CA ASP A 53 -1.76 14.40 19.42
C ASP A 53 -1.01 15.26 18.41
N PHE A 54 -1.02 16.58 18.60
CA PHE A 54 -0.20 17.53 17.84
C PHE A 54 0.47 18.50 18.81
N GLY A 55 1.63 19.03 18.43
CA GLY A 55 2.40 19.94 19.27
C GLY A 55 3.70 20.37 18.61
N GLY A 56 4.59 20.97 19.41
CA GLY A 56 5.69 21.78 18.89
C GLY A 56 5.14 23.07 18.26
N ASP A 57 5.61 23.39 17.07
CA ASP A 57 5.14 24.54 16.28
C ASP A 57 3.91 24.24 15.40
N THR A 58 3.31 23.05 15.54
CA THR A 58 2.16 22.65 14.72
C THR A 58 0.96 23.59 14.94
N LEU A 59 0.43 24.13 13.85
CA LEU A 59 -0.78 24.97 13.81
C LEU A 59 -1.93 24.23 13.13
N VAL A 60 -3.07 24.13 13.82
CA VAL A 60 -4.28 23.50 13.27
C VAL A 60 -5.23 24.57 12.74
N ASN A 61 -5.38 24.63 11.41
CA ASN A 61 -6.44 25.40 10.78
C ASN A 61 -7.63 24.48 10.47
N THR A 62 -8.68 24.57 11.28
CA THR A 62 -9.86 23.69 11.24
C THR A 62 -10.58 23.67 9.90
N ASN A 63 -10.38 24.66 9.03
CA ASN A 63 -11.05 24.74 7.74
C ASN A 63 -10.15 24.44 6.55
N LYS A 64 -8.88 24.09 6.78
CA LYS A 64 -7.90 24.00 5.69
C LYS A 64 -6.91 22.85 5.83
N HIS A 65 -6.13 22.82 6.91
CA HIS A 65 -4.99 21.90 7.04
C HIS A 65 -4.42 21.88 8.48
N ILE A 66 -3.60 20.88 8.77
CA ILE A 66 -2.70 20.84 9.93
C ILE A 66 -1.30 21.21 9.44
N ARG A 67 -0.77 22.35 9.87
CA ARG A 67 0.55 22.84 9.50
C ARG A 67 1.57 22.36 10.50
N LEU A 68 2.47 21.47 10.13
CA LEU A 68 3.53 20.98 11.01
C LEU A 68 4.57 22.07 11.27
N THR A 69 5.02 22.76 10.22
CA THR A 69 5.91 23.92 10.33
C THR A 69 5.48 25.01 9.35
N SER A 70 5.75 26.26 9.72
CA SER A 70 5.52 27.41 8.84
C SER A 70 6.78 27.78 8.06
N ASP A 71 6.59 28.58 7.01
CA ASP A 71 7.63 29.27 6.22
C ASP A 71 8.39 30.31 7.07
N THR A 72 9.02 29.83 8.14
CA THR A 72 9.77 30.54 9.17
C THR A 72 10.91 29.65 9.66
N PRO A 73 12.11 30.20 9.97
CA PRO A 73 13.25 29.42 10.43
C PRO A 73 13.01 28.69 11.76
N SER A 74 13.76 27.60 11.99
CA SER A 74 13.90 26.94 13.31
C SER A 74 12.57 26.45 13.92
N GLN A 75 11.70 25.86 13.12
CA GLN A 75 10.45 25.27 13.59
C GLN A 75 10.55 23.75 13.69
N THR A 76 9.84 23.16 14.63
CA THR A 76 9.69 21.71 14.77
C THR A 76 8.27 21.40 15.21
N GLY A 77 7.52 20.65 14.40
CA GLY A 77 6.15 20.27 14.73
C GLY A 77 5.86 18.81 14.45
N TYR A 78 4.84 18.31 15.13
CA TYR A 78 4.40 16.92 15.00
C TYR A 78 2.88 16.76 15.00
N LEU A 79 2.46 15.63 14.45
CA LEU A 79 1.12 15.04 14.50
C LEU A 79 1.25 13.52 14.65
N TRP A 80 0.75 12.94 15.73
CA TRP A 80 0.90 11.52 16.05
C TRP A 80 -0.44 10.87 16.40
N SER A 81 -0.65 9.63 15.96
CA SER A 81 -1.78 8.82 16.43
C SER A 81 -1.61 8.51 17.93
N ARG A 82 -2.69 8.59 18.69
CA ARG A 82 -2.72 8.23 20.12
C ARG A 82 -2.70 6.73 20.34
N LEU A 83 -3.23 5.98 19.38
CA LEU A 83 -3.29 4.52 19.41
C LEU A 83 -2.33 3.92 18.38
N PRO A 84 -1.74 2.74 18.67
CA PRO A 84 -0.93 2.03 17.69
C PRO A 84 -1.81 1.35 16.64
N ILE A 85 -1.28 1.18 15.44
CA ILE A 85 -1.79 0.28 14.41
C ILE A 85 -1.40 -1.15 14.81
N THR A 86 -2.40 -2.00 15.00
CA THR A 86 -2.22 -3.43 15.35
C THR A 86 -2.56 -4.38 14.20
N SER A 87 -3.04 -3.84 13.08
CA SER A 87 -3.44 -4.62 11.93
C SER A 87 -2.24 -5.13 11.14
N SER A 88 -2.28 -6.38 10.71
CA SER A 88 -1.20 -7.00 9.94
C SER A 88 -1.02 -6.38 8.56
N ASN A 89 -2.13 -6.02 7.91
CA ASN A 89 -2.10 -5.36 6.62
C ASN A 89 -2.88 -4.06 6.71
N PHE A 90 -2.31 -3.00 6.18
CA PHE A 90 -2.93 -1.68 6.21
C PHE A 90 -2.50 -0.85 5.01
N GLN A 91 -3.32 0.14 4.72
CA GLN A 91 -3.04 1.20 3.77
C GLN A 91 -3.24 2.54 4.46
N ILE A 92 -2.32 3.46 4.25
CA ILE A 92 -2.39 4.84 4.72
C ILE A 92 -2.27 5.73 3.49
N GLU A 93 -3.33 6.45 3.18
CA GLU A 93 -3.30 7.53 2.20
C GLU A 93 -3.28 8.85 2.95
N PHE A 94 -2.37 9.74 2.59
CA PHE A 94 -2.35 11.10 3.12
C PHE A 94 -2.19 12.11 2.01
N GLU A 95 -2.94 13.19 2.13
CA GLU A 95 -2.81 14.39 1.32
C GLU A 95 -2.00 15.41 2.10
N PHE A 96 -0.99 15.98 1.44
CA PHE A 96 -0.06 16.93 2.02
C PHE A 96 0.15 18.09 1.06
N LYS A 97 0.79 19.17 1.53
CA LYS A 97 1.25 20.28 0.69
C LYS A 97 2.55 20.83 1.26
N VAL A 98 3.54 21.00 0.39
CA VAL A 98 4.79 21.69 0.71
C VAL A 98 4.89 22.93 -0.17
N ASP A 99 4.93 24.12 0.42
CA ASP A 99 5.06 25.39 -0.29
C ASP A 99 5.77 26.45 0.57
N GLY A 100 6.32 27.49 -0.07
CA GLY A 100 6.99 28.57 0.63
C GLY A 100 7.29 29.73 -0.31
N LYS A 101 7.66 30.88 0.27
CA LYS A 101 7.93 32.12 -0.50
C LYS A 101 9.34 32.18 -1.09
N GLY A 102 10.22 31.26 -0.72
CA GLY A 102 11.61 31.23 -1.20
C GLY A 102 11.72 30.80 -2.67
N ASP A 103 12.41 31.60 -3.47
CA ASP A 103 12.67 31.36 -4.91
C ASP A 103 13.88 30.45 -5.18
N GLY A 104 14.46 29.78 -4.15
CA GLY A 104 15.56 28.83 -4.41
C GLY A 104 16.22 28.14 -3.21
N LEU A 105 16.16 28.73 -2.00
CA LEU A 105 16.63 28.08 -0.78
C LEU A 105 15.41 27.63 0.03
N VAL A 106 15.19 26.32 0.09
CA VAL A 106 13.98 25.67 0.61
C VAL A 106 14.40 24.48 1.46
N GLY A 107 13.65 24.15 2.50
CA GLY A 107 14.01 23.03 3.37
C GLY A 107 13.24 22.97 4.70
N ASP A 108 13.52 21.99 5.54
CA ASP A 108 14.31 20.80 5.20
C ASP A 108 13.40 19.71 4.64
N GLY A 109 12.17 19.60 5.17
CA GLY A 109 11.14 18.71 4.68
C GLY A 109 10.24 18.19 5.79
N PHE A 110 9.54 17.11 5.52
CA PHE A 110 8.73 16.40 6.52
C PHE A 110 8.96 14.89 6.45
N ALA A 111 8.57 14.18 7.50
CA ALA A 111 8.68 12.74 7.57
C ALA A 111 7.37 12.09 8.03
N VAL A 112 7.15 10.87 7.55
CA VAL A 112 6.07 9.97 7.98
C VAL A 112 6.67 8.78 8.71
N TRP A 113 6.06 8.42 9.82
CA TRP A 113 6.59 7.45 10.76
C TRP A 113 5.62 6.30 11.01
N LEU A 114 6.18 5.10 11.06
CA LEU A 114 5.56 3.90 11.64
C LEU A 114 6.54 3.32 12.65
N THR A 115 6.53 3.89 13.85
CA THR A 115 7.53 3.64 14.90
C THR A 115 6.91 3.15 16.19
N LYS A 116 7.72 2.52 17.03
CA LYS A 116 7.30 2.04 18.35
C LYS A 116 7.08 3.19 19.33
N GLU A 117 7.99 4.17 19.34
CA GLU A 117 7.85 5.41 20.08
C GLU A 117 7.03 6.43 19.27
N ARG A 118 6.47 7.44 19.96
CA ARG A 118 5.70 8.53 19.35
C ARG A 118 5.91 9.82 20.12
N ALA A 119 5.74 10.96 19.45
CA ALA A 119 5.73 12.29 20.07
C ALA A 119 6.99 12.63 20.91
N GLU A 120 8.14 12.07 20.53
CA GLU A 120 9.45 12.45 21.06
C GLU A 120 10.16 13.29 20.01
N MET A 121 10.28 14.59 20.26
CA MET A 121 10.93 15.51 19.32
C MET A 121 12.43 15.25 19.24
N GLY A 122 13.02 15.54 18.09
CA GLY A 122 14.46 15.41 17.88
C GLY A 122 14.92 15.90 16.51
N PRO A 123 16.19 15.63 16.17
CA PRO A 123 16.85 16.23 15.03
C PRO A 123 16.48 15.61 13.68
N VAL A 124 15.74 14.50 13.64
CA VAL A 124 15.45 13.77 12.39
C VAL A 124 14.09 14.18 11.89
N PHE A 125 14.03 15.22 11.05
CA PHE A 125 12.78 15.80 10.54
C PHE A 125 11.77 16.13 11.65
N GLY A 126 12.23 16.47 12.85
CA GLY A 126 11.42 16.77 14.03
C GLY A 126 11.10 15.57 14.94
N ASN A 127 11.53 14.36 14.59
CA ASN A 127 11.44 13.17 15.45
C ASN A 127 12.78 12.84 16.11
N ARG A 128 12.74 12.05 17.18
CA ARG A 128 13.93 11.50 17.83
C ARG A 128 14.84 10.76 16.85
N ASP A 129 16.14 10.83 17.12
CA ASP A 129 17.11 9.95 16.48
C ASP A 129 17.05 8.54 17.10
N ASN A 130 17.71 7.57 16.47
CA ASN A 130 17.76 6.17 16.90
C ASN A 130 16.35 5.61 17.13
N PHE A 131 15.45 5.82 16.16
CA PHE A 131 14.07 5.33 16.20
C PHE A 131 14.00 3.83 15.90
N GLU A 132 12.98 3.14 16.43
CA GLU A 132 12.68 1.73 16.12
C GLU A 132 11.41 1.67 15.24
N GLY A 133 11.57 1.30 13.97
CA GLY A 133 10.48 1.25 12.99
C GLY A 133 10.82 1.91 11.66
N LEU A 134 9.82 2.36 10.92
CA LEU A 134 10.00 2.95 9.59
C LEU A 134 9.90 4.48 9.64
N GLY A 135 10.87 5.15 9.02
CA GLY A 135 10.79 6.56 8.64
C GLY A 135 10.76 6.69 7.12
N ILE A 136 9.86 7.51 6.60
CA ILE A 136 9.81 7.93 5.19
C ILE A 136 9.97 9.44 5.14
N PHE A 137 11.07 9.91 4.57
CA PHE A 137 11.48 11.31 4.52
C PHE A 137 11.10 11.89 3.17
N PHE A 138 10.40 13.02 3.19
CA PHE A 138 10.08 13.86 2.04
C PHE A 138 10.98 15.09 2.15
N ASP A 139 12.16 14.96 1.55
CA ASP A 139 13.26 15.89 1.69
C ASP A 139 13.26 16.90 0.53
N THR A 140 13.37 18.18 0.84
CA THR A 140 13.42 19.26 -0.16
C THR A 140 14.79 19.91 -0.27
N TYR A 141 15.75 19.57 0.60
CA TYR A 141 17.05 20.23 0.68
C TYR A 141 18.20 19.23 0.56
N ALA A 142 19.18 19.54 -0.30
CA ALA A 142 20.38 18.71 -0.43
C ALA A 142 21.44 19.14 0.59
N ASN A 143 21.67 18.36 1.65
CA ASN A 143 22.74 18.64 2.62
C ASN A 143 24.13 18.30 2.07
N SER A 144 24.21 17.48 1.02
CA SER A 144 25.45 17.11 0.34
C SER A 144 25.32 17.10 -1.19
N ARG A 145 26.44 16.93 -1.90
CA ARG A 145 26.41 16.77 -3.36
C ARG A 145 25.90 15.37 -3.72
N GLN A 146 24.63 15.31 -4.12
CA GLN A 146 23.98 14.08 -4.53
C GLN A 146 23.97 13.89 -6.05
N SER A 147 23.83 12.63 -6.50
CA SER A 147 23.64 12.28 -7.92
C SER A 147 22.18 12.36 -8.39
N HIS A 148 21.25 12.48 -7.45
CA HIS A 148 19.81 12.58 -7.67
C HIS A 148 19.32 14.01 -7.47
N SER A 149 18.11 14.29 -7.95
CA SER A 149 17.46 15.60 -7.82
C SER A 149 16.58 15.67 -6.58
N PHE A 150 16.44 16.87 -6.03
CA PHE A 150 15.48 17.19 -4.98
C PHE A 150 14.26 17.91 -5.58
N PRO A 151 13.05 17.74 -5.01
CA PRO A 151 12.75 16.95 -3.81
C PRO A 151 12.89 15.44 -3.97
N PHE A 152 13.27 14.77 -2.87
CA PHE A 152 13.63 13.36 -2.83
C PHE A 152 12.85 12.65 -1.73
N VAL A 153 12.34 11.45 -2.02
CA VAL A 153 11.64 10.62 -1.03
C VAL A 153 12.48 9.40 -0.71
N MET A 154 12.76 9.18 0.56
CA MET A 154 13.62 8.09 1.02
C MET A 154 13.01 7.37 2.22
N ALA A 155 13.14 6.05 2.28
CA ALA A 155 12.72 5.23 3.41
C ALA A 155 13.94 4.64 4.14
N MET A 156 13.90 4.68 5.47
CA MET A 156 14.87 4.05 6.37
C MET A 156 14.14 3.17 7.39
N LEU A 157 14.67 1.98 7.64
CA LEU A 157 14.23 1.13 8.75
C LEU A 157 15.18 1.29 9.93
N GLY A 158 14.72 1.93 10.99
CA GLY A 158 15.46 2.15 12.22
C GLY A 158 15.40 0.92 13.14
N ASP A 159 16.54 0.58 13.72
CA ASP A 159 16.76 -0.54 14.65
C ASP A 159 16.84 -0.08 16.12
N GLY A 160 16.52 1.18 16.40
CA GLY A 160 16.65 1.79 17.72
C GLY A 160 18.08 2.18 18.13
N ARG A 161 19.07 2.04 17.23
CA ARG A 161 20.50 2.28 17.52
C ARG A 161 21.23 3.08 16.46
N THR A 162 20.89 2.85 15.19
CA THR A 162 21.50 3.51 14.04
C THR A 162 20.98 4.94 13.97
N SER A 163 21.92 5.89 13.90
CA SER A 163 21.61 7.31 13.78
C SER A 163 21.28 7.66 12.33
N TYR A 164 20.38 8.62 12.13
CA TYR A 164 20.13 9.19 10.80
C TYR A 164 21.26 10.16 10.40
N ASP A 165 21.83 9.95 9.21
CA ASP A 165 22.94 10.75 8.69
C ASP A 165 22.43 12.03 7.99
N ASN A 166 22.13 13.06 8.79
CA ASN A 166 21.70 14.38 8.28
C ASN A 166 22.71 15.01 7.31
N ALA A 167 24.01 14.70 7.42
CA ALA A 167 25.02 15.31 6.57
C ALA A 167 24.98 14.77 5.13
N ASN A 168 24.44 13.56 4.93
CA ASN A 168 24.35 12.89 3.63
C ASN A 168 22.92 12.42 3.34
N ASP A 169 21.91 13.13 3.85
CA ASP A 169 20.48 12.91 3.55
C ASP A 169 20.02 11.46 3.87
N GLY A 170 20.66 10.81 4.85
CA GLY A 170 20.38 9.44 5.28
C GLY A 170 20.71 8.35 4.25
N GLN A 171 21.43 8.68 3.17
CA GLN A 171 21.62 7.82 2.00
C GLN A 171 22.21 6.44 2.32
N SER A 172 23.14 6.38 3.27
CA SER A 172 23.83 5.14 3.68
C SER A 172 22.88 4.07 4.25
N ASN A 173 21.73 4.49 4.79
CA ASN A 173 20.73 3.61 5.42
C ASN A 173 19.40 3.58 4.64
N SER A 174 19.39 4.08 3.39
CA SER A 174 18.22 4.04 2.53
C SER A 174 17.89 2.59 2.15
N ILE A 175 16.63 2.20 2.38
CA ILE A 175 16.08 0.91 1.93
C ILE A 175 15.22 1.05 0.67
N GLY A 176 14.87 2.27 0.28
CA GLY A 176 14.06 2.57 -0.90
C GLY A 176 13.90 4.07 -1.10
N SER A 177 13.85 4.51 -2.34
CA SER A 177 13.77 5.94 -2.64
C SER A 177 13.24 6.24 -4.04
N CYS A 178 12.77 7.47 -4.27
CA CYS A 178 12.49 8.01 -5.59
C CYS A 178 12.68 9.53 -5.63
N GLU A 179 13.00 10.05 -6.81
CA GLU A 179 12.89 11.49 -7.08
C GLU A 179 11.41 11.82 -7.33
N SER A 180 10.88 12.83 -6.64
CA SER A 180 9.50 13.26 -6.87
C SER A 180 9.37 14.74 -6.61
N ASP A 181 9.10 15.50 -7.67
CA ASP A 181 8.78 16.90 -7.53
C ASP A 181 7.38 17.03 -6.93
N PHE A 182 7.30 17.28 -5.62
CA PHE A 182 6.06 17.45 -4.85
C PHE A 182 5.88 18.87 -4.27
N ARG A 183 6.86 19.75 -4.41
CA ARG A 183 6.82 21.11 -3.87
C ARG A 183 6.02 22.05 -4.77
N ALA A 184 5.30 22.99 -4.18
CA ALA A 184 4.57 24.06 -4.86
C ALA A 184 3.62 23.58 -5.98
N LYS A 185 3.04 22.38 -5.81
CA LYS A 185 2.10 21.82 -6.78
C LYS A 185 0.74 22.53 -6.72
N SER A 186 0.20 22.76 -7.92
CA SER A 186 -1.17 23.26 -8.13
C SER A 186 -2.22 22.16 -8.04
N VAL A 187 -1.79 20.89 -8.18
CA VAL A 187 -2.63 19.71 -7.98
C VAL A 187 -2.47 19.17 -6.55
N PRO A 188 -3.48 18.47 -6.01
CA PRO A 188 -3.35 17.82 -4.71
C PRO A 188 -2.24 16.78 -4.70
N THR A 189 -1.29 16.96 -3.78
CA THR A 189 -0.18 16.03 -3.55
C THR A 189 -0.58 14.97 -2.54
N LYS A 190 -0.54 13.70 -2.96
CA LYS A 190 -0.91 12.56 -2.13
C LYS A 190 0.16 11.48 -2.12
N ALA A 191 0.20 10.73 -1.04
CA ALA A 191 1.00 9.54 -0.91
C ALA A 191 0.14 8.39 -0.37
N ARG A 192 0.37 7.19 -0.89
CA ARG A 192 -0.31 5.96 -0.47
C ARG A 192 0.72 4.92 -0.09
N LEU A 193 0.82 4.67 1.21
CA LEU A 193 1.66 3.65 1.81
C LEU A 193 0.83 2.39 2.06
N SER A 194 1.24 1.25 1.50
CA SER A 194 0.59 -0.04 1.73
C SER A 194 1.58 -1.03 2.31
N TYR A 195 1.19 -1.73 3.37
CA TYR A 195 1.99 -2.77 4.00
C TYR A 195 1.21 -4.08 4.10
N TYR A 196 1.87 -5.17 3.70
CA TYR A 196 1.36 -6.53 3.83
C TYR A 196 2.35 -7.38 4.63
N ARG A 197 2.00 -7.73 5.86
CA ARG A 197 2.91 -8.43 6.80
C ARG A 197 3.31 -9.82 6.31
N GLU A 198 2.38 -10.57 5.70
CA GLU A 198 2.63 -11.94 5.25
C GLU A 198 3.72 -12.02 4.16
N SER A 199 3.67 -11.14 3.16
CA SER A 199 4.71 -11.03 2.13
C SER A 199 5.84 -10.05 2.50
N SER A 200 5.79 -9.45 3.68
CA SER A 200 6.72 -8.39 4.13
C SER A 200 6.92 -7.31 3.06
N THR A 201 5.83 -6.94 2.37
CA THR A 201 5.86 -6.02 1.23
C THR A 201 5.40 -4.64 1.68
N LEU A 202 6.21 -3.62 1.39
CA LEU A 202 5.91 -2.22 1.61
C LEU A 202 5.94 -1.49 0.27
N THR A 203 4.87 -0.78 -0.07
CA THR A 203 4.78 0.01 -1.31
C THR A 203 4.41 1.44 -0.99
N LEU A 204 5.15 2.39 -1.57
CA LEU A 204 4.78 3.81 -1.57
C LEU A 204 4.46 4.25 -3.00
N LYS A 205 3.28 4.80 -3.20
CA LYS A 205 2.88 5.50 -4.43
C LYS A 205 2.64 6.97 -4.16
N LEU A 206 2.93 7.82 -5.13
CA LEU A 206 2.77 9.27 -5.05
C LEU A 206 1.86 9.77 -6.16
N GLN A 207 1.08 10.81 -5.88
CA GLN A 207 0.32 11.57 -6.85
C GLN A 207 0.77 13.03 -6.76
N THR A 208 1.53 13.51 -7.76
CA THR A 208 2.10 14.86 -7.75
C THR A 208 1.91 15.63 -9.07
N LYS A 209 1.51 14.94 -10.15
CA LYS A 209 1.42 15.50 -11.51
C LYS A 209 -0.01 15.85 -11.92
N ALA A 210 -0.96 14.96 -11.65
CA ALA A 210 -2.36 15.13 -11.99
C ALA A 210 -3.27 14.39 -11.00
N TRP A 211 -4.54 14.74 -11.00
CA TRP A 211 -5.57 14.08 -10.20
C TRP A 211 -5.69 12.59 -10.57
N ASP A 212 -5.76 11.72 -9.56
CA ASP A 212 -5.82 10.25 -9.67
C ASP A 212 -4.70 9.60 -10.51
N GLN A 213 -3.62 10.33 -10.80
CA GLN A 213 -2.43 9.79 -11.46
C GLN A 213 -1.38 9.37 -10.43
N TRP A 214 -1.41 8.09 -10.07
CA TRP A 214 -0.46 7.49 -9.13
C TRP A 214 0.80 6.97 -9.83
N GLU A 215 1.95 7.35 -9.30
CA GLU A 215 3.26 6.87 -9.72
C GLU A 215 3.89 6.03 -8.60
N ASP A 216 4.51 4.90 -8.96
CA ASP A 216 5.22 4.07 -8.00
C ASP A 216 6.52 4.78 -7.59
N CYS A 217 6.69 5.03 -6.29
CA CYS A 217 7.95 5.55 -5.75
C CYS A 217 8.92 4.39 -5.48
N PHE A 218 8.51 3.46 -4.61
CA PHE A 218 9.25 2.23 -4.37
C PHE A 218 8.32 1.11 -3.92
N THR A 219 8.77 -0.13 -4.15
CA THR A 219 8.20 -1.35 -3.57
C THR A 219 9.34 -2.17 -3.01
N LEU A 220 9.25 -2.47 -1.72
CA LEU A 220 10.27 -3.16 -0.94
C LEU A 220 9.72 -4.51 -0.48
N THR A 221 10.58 -5.53 -0.50
CA THR A 221 10.30 -6.83 0.10
C THR A 221 11.10 -6.99 1.38
N ASP A 222 10.73 -7.99 2.19
CA ASP A 222 11.44 -8.35 3.43
C ASP A 222 11.46 -7.23 4.49
N VAL A 223 10.52 -6.27 4.40
CA VAL A 223 10.34 -5.20 5.39
C VAL A 223 9.58 -5.73 6.61
N LYS A 224 10.23 -5.71 7.77
CA LYS A 224 9.67 -6.15 9.04
C LYS A 224 9.43 -4.96 9.95
N LEU A 225 8.18 -4.52 10.03
CA LEU A 225 7.78 -3.52 11.00
C LEU A 225 7.56 -4.15 12.38
N PRO A 226 7.79 -3.39 13.48
CA PRO A 226 7.39 -3.80 14.82
C PRO A 226 5.92 -4.28 14.86
N PRO A 227 5.54 -5.18 15.78
CA PRO A 227 4.16 -5.67 15.89
C PRO A 227 3.14 -4.57 16.18
N ILE A 228 3.57 -3.53 16.91
CA ILE A 228 2.80 -2.34 17.23
C ILE A 228 3.59 -1.12 16.76
N VAL A 229 2.94 -0.23 16.01
CA VAL A 229 3.53 1.01 15.52
C VAL A 229 2.53 2.15 15.62
N TYR A 230 2.99 3.34 15.97
CA TYR A 230 2.22 4.56 15.89
C TYR A 230 2.42 5.22 14.53
N LEU A 231 1.38 5.87 14.03
CA LEU A 231 1.47 6.70 12.83
C LEU A 231 1.85 8.12 13.23
N GLY A 232 2.94 8.63 12.67
CA GLY A 232 3.41 9.98 12.94
C GLY A 232 3.69 10.77 11.67
N PHE A 233 3.57 12.08 11.80
CA PHE A 233 4.02 13.06 10.83
C PHE A 233 4.80 14.12 11.59
N THR A 234 6.00 14.45 11.13
CA THR A 234 6.83 15.51 11.73
C THR A 234 7.44 16.34 10.64
N ALA A 235 7.74 17.60 10.93
CA ALA A 235 8.51 18.46 10.02
C ALA A 235 9.46 19.34 10.82
N VAL A 236 10.52 19.78 10.14
CA VAL A 236 11.51 20.71 10.70
C VAL A 236 11.84 21.79 9.66
N THR A 237 12.17 22.98 10.13
CA THR A 237 12.81 24.01 9.31
C THR A 237 14.11 24.46 9.96
N GLY A 238 15.15 24.64 9.16
CA GLY A 238 16.46 25.11 9.58
C GLY A 238 16.66 26.59 9.28
N GLU A 239 17.79 26.92 8.66
CA GLU A 239 18.04 28.24 8.06
C GLU A 239 17.15 28.47 6.83
N VAL A 240 16.83 27.39 6.13
CA VAL A 240 15.83 27.32 5.05
C VAL A 240 14.53 26.77 5.60
N HIS A 241 13.42 27.16 4.97
CA HIS A 241 12.09 26.87 5.48
C HIS A 241 11.06 26.76 4.36
N ASP A 242 10.03 25.97 4.62
CA ASP A 242 8.80 25.85 3.85
C ASP A 242 7.63 25.62 4.83
N ASN A 243 6.41 25.86 4.39
CA ASN A 243 5.23 25.31 5.04
C ASN A 243 5.14 23.81 4.76
N HIS A 244 4.86 23.03 5.80
CA HIS A 244 4.62 21.59 5.69
C HIS A 244 3.22 21.27 6.22
N ASP A 245 2.26 21.13 5.30
CA ASP A 245 0.85 20.99 5.63
C ASP A 245 0.37 19.54 5.39
N ILE A 246 -0.33 18.96 6.36
CA ILE A 246 -1.10 17.72 6.24
C ILE A 246 -2.58 18.09 6.07
N ILE A 247 -3.15 17.75 4.92
CA ILE A 247 -4.54 18.09 4.57
C ILE A 247 -5.49 16.99 5.03
N SER A 248 -5.15 15.73 4.78
CA SER A 248 -5.93 14.59 5.27
C SER A 248 -5.09 13.34 5.41
N VAL A 249 -5.54 12.44 6.27
CA VAL A 249 -5.00 11.09 6.45
C VAL A 249 -6.18 10.13 6.51
N THR A 250 -6.15 9.09 5.68
CA THR A 250 -7.11 7.99 5.69
C THR A 250 -6.33 6.70 5.84
N ALA A 251 -6.65 5.94 6.87
CA ALA A 251 -6.07 4.63 7.12
C ALA A 251 -7.13 3.54 6.98
N ASN A 252 -6.77 2.41 6.39
CA ASN A 252 -7.62 1.25 6.22
C ASN A 252 -6.86 -0.02 6.60
N THR A 253 -7.55 -1.01 7.17
CA THR A 253 -7.05 -2.39 7.22
C THR A 253 -7.34 -3.09 5.91
N LEU A 254 -6.48 -4.04 5.54
CA LEU A 254 -6.62 -4.81 4.31
C LEU A 254 -6.82 -6.30 4.65
N THR A 255 -7.97 -6.85 4.31
CA THR A 255 -8.31 -8.27 4.51
C THR A 255 -7.85 -9.16 3.36
N LYS A 256 -7.57 -8.59 2.18
CA LYS A 256 -6.99 -9.30 1.03
C LYS A 256 -5.67 -8.62 0.62
N GLY A 257 -4.60 -9.41 0.53
CA GLY A 257 -3.37 -8.96 -0.12
C GLY A 257 -3.62 -8.79 -1.61
N ASP A 258 -3.43 -7.59 -2.16
CA ASP A 258 -3.34 -7.44 -3.60
C ASP A 258 -1.97 -7.99 -4.03
N PHE A 259 -1.86 -9.31 -4.12
CA PHE A 259 -0.62 -10.02 -4.50
C PHE A 259 -0.32 -9.88 -6.00
N SER A 260 -0.72 -8.79 -6.64
CA SER A 260 -0.38 -8.46 -8.02
C SER A 260 0.98 -7.76 -8.10
N VAL A 261 2.01 -8.29 -7.43
CA VAL A 261 3.38 -8.02 -7.85
C VAL A 261 3.53 -8.62 -9.24
N LYS A 262 3.44 -7.80 -10.29
CA LYS A 262 3.87 -8.18 -11.63
C LYS A 262 5.37 -8.47 -11.56
N ARG A 263 5.72 -9.74 -11.30
CA ARG A 263 7.07 -10.23 -11.58
C ARG A 263 7.34 -9.93 -13.04
N ASN A 264 8.30 -9.03 -13.30
CA ASN A 264 8.86 -8.82 -14.62
C ASN A 264 9.66 -10.07 -14.99
N ASN A 265 8.96 -11.15 -15.34
CA ASN A 265 9.57 -12.36 -15.86
C ASN A 265 9.96 -12.10 -17.32
N ASN A 266 11.12 -11.47 -17.54
CA ASN A 266 11.84 -11.55 -18.81
C ASN A 266 12.44 -12.96 -19.04
N THR A 267 11.78 -14.01 -18.52
CA THR A 267 12.13 -15.40 -18.77
C THR A 267 11.12 -15.94 -19.77
N PRO A 268 11.55 -16.35 -20.98
CA PRO A 268 10.64 -16.95 -21.95
C PRO A 268 9.97 -18.18 -21.30
N PRO A 269 8.65 -18.38 -21.51
CA PRO A 269 7.95 -19.49 -20.90
C PRO A 269 8.59 -20.81 -21.32
N PRO A 270 8.78 -21.78 -20.39
CA PRO A 270 9.27 -23.09 -20.75
C PRO A 270 8.35 -23.71 -21.81
N PRO A 271 8.89 -24.40 -22.82
CA PRO A 271 8.09 -24.94 -23.91
C PRO A 271 7.02 -25.87 -23.34
N LYS A 272 5.75 -25.60 -23.68
CA LYS A 272 4.61 -26.43 -23.30
C LYS A 272 4.85 -27.85 -23.81
N LYS A 273 5.16 -28.79 -22.91
CA LYS A 273 5.21 -30.21 -23.24
C LYS A 273 3.80 -30.67 -23.57
N THR A 274 3.54 -30.83 -24.86
CA THR A 274 2.28 -31.37 -25.39
C THR A 274 2.11 -32.81 -24.93
N GLY A 275 1.07 -33.07 -24.13
CA GLY A 275 0.74 -34.40 -23.56
C GLY A 275 0.43 -35.50 -24.57
N VAL A 276 0.40 -35.18 -25.87
CA VAL A 276 0.16 -36.13 -26.96
C VAL A 276 1.28 -37.17 -27.06
N MET A 277 2.53 -36.80 -26.76
CA MET A 277 3.67 -37.71 -26.88
C MET A 277 3.75 -38.76 -25.75
N TRP A 278 3.20 -38.45 -24.57
CA TRP A 278 2.98 -39.42 -23.49
C TRP A 278 1.99 -40.50 -23.94
N TYR A 279 0.89 -40.08 -24.59
CA TYR A 279 -0.23 -40.98 -24.89
C TYR A 279 0.16 -41.97 -25.99
N LEU A 280 0.90 -41.50 -26.99
CA LEU A 280 1.44 -42.36 -28.05
C LEU A 280 2.46 -43.37 -27.51
N LYS A 281 3.33 -42.99 -26.57
CA LYS A 281 4.27 -43.92 -25.93
C LYS A 281 3.56 -44.97 -25.08
N PHE A 282 2.50 -44.59 -24.36
CA PHE A 282 1.72 -45.51 -23.55
C PHE A 282 0.97 -46.53 -24.42
N LEU A 283 0.37 -46.10 -25.52
CA LEU A 283 -0.31 -46.98 -26.48
C LEU A 283 0.67 -47.96 -27.16
N ALA A 284 1.86 -47.49 -27.54
CA ALA A 284 2.88 -48.35 -28.12
C ALA A 284 3.37 -49.41 -27.12
N ALA A 285 3.57 -49.05 -25.85
CA ALA A 285 3.96 -49.99 -24.81
C ALA A 285 2.89 -51.06 -24.55
N CYS A 286 1.61 -50.68 -24.54
CA CYS A 286 0.51 -51.63 -24.43
C CYS A 286 0.45 -52.60 -25.62
N ALA A 287 0.66 -52.12 -26.85
CA ALA A 287 0.67 -52.96 -28.04
C ALA A 287 1.80 -54.01 -28.01
N VAL A 288 3.01 -53.60 -27.59
CA VAL A 288 4.15 -54.53 -27.43
C VAL A 288 3.86 -55.57 -26.35
N PHE A 289 3.26 -55.17 -25.24
CA PHE A 289 2.89 -56.10 -24.17
C PHE A 289 1.86 -57.14 -24.63
N VAL A 290 0.84 -56.73 -25.37
CA VAL A 290 -0.15 -57.65 -25.94
C VAL A 290 0.49 -58.60 -26.95
N ALA A 291 1.39 -58.12 -27.80
CA ALA A 291 2.11 -58.97 -28.75
C ALA A 291 2.98 -60.02 -28.05
N LEU A 292 3.67 -59.65 -26.97
CA LEU A 292 4.47 -60.59 -26.16
C LEU A 292 3.61 -61.65 -25.47
N VAL A 293 2.44 -61.26 -24.93
CA VAL A 293 1.50 -62.21 -24.31
C VAL A 293 0.93 -63.18 -25.34
N MET A 294 0.61 -62.70 -26.54
CA MET A 294 0.12 -63.54 -27.64
C MET A 294 1.21 -64.51 -28.14
N ALA A 295 2.45 -64.03 -28.32
CA ALA A 295 3.59 -64.87 -28.69
C ALA A 295 3.90 -65.93 -27.63
N PHE A 296 3.81 -65.58 -26.35
CA PHE A 296 4.00 -66.52 -25.24
C PHE A 296 2.92 -67.60 -25.21
N LYS A 297 1.65 -67.23 -25.46
CA LYS A 297 0.55 -68.21 -25.58
C LYS A 297 0.72 -69.13 -26.79
N MET A 298 1.16 -68.62 -27.93
CA MET A 298 1.42 -69.43 -29.13
C MET A 298 2.62 -70.37 -28.97
N SER A 299 3.69 -69.92 -28.29
CA SER A 299 4.85 -70.77 -27.95
C SER A 299 4.46 -71.92 -27.00
N LYS A 300 3.59 -71.64 -26.02
CA LYS A 300 3.09 -72.66 -25.09
C LYS A 300 2.18 -73.69 -25.79
N GLY A 301 1.32 -73.25 -26.71
CA GLY A 301 0.48 -74.14 -27.51
C GLY A 301 1.24 -75.00 -28.53
N SER A 302 2.40 -74.54 -29.01
CA SER A 302 3.23 -75.33 -29.94
C SER A 302 4.09 -76.39 -29.25
N ASN A 303 4.41 -76.23 -27.97
CA ASN A 303 5.18 -77.22 -27.19
C ASN A 303 4.33 -78.43 -26.74
N ASP A 304 3.02 -78.28 -26.59
CA ASP A 304 2.13 -79.40 -26.25
C ASP A 304 1.84 -80.34 -27.44
N MET A 305 2.18 -79.95 -28.68
CA MET A 305 1.96 -80.77 -29.89
C MET A 305 3.21 -81.56 -30.34
N LYS A 306 4.33 -81.45 -29.61
CA LYS A 306 5.56 -82.24 -29.85
C LYS A 306 5.82 -83.31 -28.77
N ARG A 307 4.82 -83.61 -27.94
CA ARG A 307 4.84 -84.67 -26.94
C ARG A 307 3.75 -85.71 -27.22
N PHE A 308 3.85 -86.34 -28.38
CA PHE A 308 3.30 -87.66 -28.70
C PHE A 308 4.26 -88.33 -29.69
#